data_AF-A0A7S1X2T6-F1
#
_entry.id   AF-A0A7S1X2T6-F1
#
_cell.length_a   1.000
_cell.length_b   1.000
_cell.length_c   1.000
_cell.angle_alpha   90.00
_cell.angle_beta   90.00
_cell.angle_gamma   90.00
#
_symmetry.space_group_name_H-M   'P 1'
#
loop_
_entity.id
_entity.type
_entity.pdbx_description
1 polymer ?
#
loop_
_entity_poly.entity_id
_entity_poly.type
_entity_poly.pdbx_seq_one_letter_code
_entity_poly.pdbx_strand_id
1 'polypeptide(L)'
;QEPRSPDHQRFAVLAIGGVHSAKGGMALRSLVPLSADTLLWAVRSLAPDYHTWALHSLRMLADSSGLAFMQHVKPSLEALRDLLAMEVTVMPGLLPLVGQVVNSMVVVLGPELEPGSSIYQTCLSLLLEMDDAAGSFAHNGQYASS
;
A
#
# COMPACT_ATOMS: atom_id res chain seq x y z
N GLN A 1 -6.44 6.97 33.56
CA GLN A 1 -6.93 6.94 32.17
C GLN A 1 -6.17 8.04 31.44
N GLU A 2 -4.99 7.70 30.93
CA GLU A 2 -4.06 8.66 30.31
C GLU A 2 -4.16 8.61 28.77
N PRO A 3 -4.04 9.75 28.08
CA PRO A 3 -4.15 9.84 26.63
C PRO A 3 -2.90 9.22 25.99
N ARG A 4 -3.06 8.05 25.35
CA ARG A 4 -1.98 7.37 24.62
C ARG A 4 -1.54 8.24 23.44
N SER A 5 -0.30 8.72 23.48
CA SER A 5 0.28 9.51 22.40
C SER A 5 0.40 8.68 21.10
N PRO A 6 0.08 9.27 19.94
CA PRO A 6 -0.05 8.53 18.69
C PRO A 6 1.28 7.98 18.16
N ASP A 7 2.42 8.44 18.68
CA ASP A 7 3.76 8.02 18.24
C ASP A 7 4.15 6.60 18.68
N HIS A 8 3.67 6.13 19.83
CA HIS A 8 4.00 4.79 20.32
C HIS A 8 3.33 3.68 19.51
N GLN A 9 2.14 3.93 18.97
CA GLN A 9 1.51 3.00 18.02
C GLN A 9 2.28 2.92 16.70
N ARG A 10 2.95 4.01 16.28
CA ARG A 10 3.68 4.11 15.01
C ARG A 10 4.95 3.27 15.00
N PHE A 11 5.74 3.32 16.07
CA PHE A 11 6.91 2.44 16.25
C PHE A 11 6.51 0.97 16.39
N ALA A 12 5.34 0.68 16.99
CA ALA A 12 4.86 -0.69 17.10
C ALA A 12 4.45 -1.27 15.75
N VAL A 13 3.76 -0.54 14.87
CA VAL A 13 3.40 -1.01 13.53
C VAL A 13 4.65 -1.22 12.66
N LEU A 14 5.59 -0.27 12.70
CA LEU A 14 6.87 -0.40 12.00
C LEU A 14 7.71 -1.56 12.54
N ALA A 15 7.78 -1.74 13.87
CA ALA A 15 8.46 -2.85 14.50
C ALA A 15 7.78 -4.20 14.20
N ILE A 16 6.44 -4.26 14.11
CA ILE A 16 5.71 -5.48 13.74
C ILE A 16 5.98 -5.84 12.27
N GLY A 17 5.92 -4.87 11.35
CA GLY A 17 6.30 -5.08 9.94
C GLY A 17 7.77 -5.49 9.77
N GLY A 18 8.66 -4.89 10.56
CA GLY A 18 10.09 -5.22 10.59
C GLY A 18 10.43 -6.56 11.26
N VAL A 19 9.68 -6.97 12.29
CA VAL A 19 9.82 -8.30 12.92
C VAL A 19 9.29 -9.38 11.99
N HIS A 20 8.26 -9.09 11.20
CA HIS A 20 7.72 -10.01 10.20
C HIS A 20 8.67 -10.21 9.01
N SER A 21 9.36 -9.16 8.57
CA SER A 21 10.37 -9.26 7.49
C SER A 21 11.68 -9.90 7.96
N ALA A 22 12.00 -9.86 9.25
CA ALA A 22 13.30 -10.28 9.76
C ALA A 22 13.54 -11.80 9.67
N LYS A 23 12.53 -12.68 9.78
CA LYS A 23 12.69 -14.15 9.63
C LYS A 23 11.39 -14.83 9.22
N GLY A 24 11.29 -15.28 7.96
CA GLY A 24 10.17 -16.08 7.43
C GLY A 24 10.00 -17.41 8.15
N GLY A 25 9.21 -17.41 9.23
CA GLY A 25 8.86 -18.59 10.00
C GLY A 25 7.36 -18.83 9.94
N MET A 26 6.94 -20.06 9.62
CA MET A 26 5.56 -20.56 9.68
C MET A 26 4.81 -20.15 10.97
N ALA A 27 5.54 -19.87 12.05
CA ALA A 27 5.05 -19.43 13.35
C ALA A 27 4.40 -18.03 13.36
N LEU A 28 4.70 -17.16 12.39
CA LEU A 28 4.18 -15.78 12.35
C LEU A 28 3.08 -15.55 11.30
N ARG A 29 2.63 -16.61 10.60
CA ARG A 29 1.54 -16.51 9.61
C ARG A 29 0.22 -16.05 10.22
N SER A 30 0.00 -16.30 11.51
CA SER A 30 -1.17 -15.84 12.27
C SER A 30 -1.19 -14.34 12.54
N LEU A 31 -0.04 -13.66 12.43
CA LEU A 31 0.10 -12.22 12.67
C LEU A 31 -0.02 -11.39 11.39
N VAL A 32 0.00 -12.05 10.20
CA VAL A 32 -0.20 -11.39 8.90
C VAL A 32 -1.47 -10.53 8.88
N PRO A 33 -2.65 -11.02 9.33
CA PRO A 33 -3.86 -10.21 9.26
C PRO A 33 -3.81 -8.96 10.13
N LEU A 34 -3.32 -9.11 11.37
CA LEU A 34 -3.17 -7.99 12.30
C LEU A 34 -2.18 -6.94 11.75
N SER A 35 -1.05 -7.38 11.19
CA SER A 35 -0.06 -6.49 10.59
C SER A 35 -0.61 -5.78 9.34
N ALA A 36 -1.35 -6.49 8.48
CA ALA A 36 -1.98 -5.92 7.29
C ALA A 36 -3.01 -4.86 7.66
N ASP A 37 -3.89 -5.13 8.63
CA ASP A 37 -4.92 -4.18 9.07
C ASP A 37 -4.30 -2.91 9.69
N THR A 38 -3.23 -3.06 10.48
CA THR A 38 -2.55 -1.89 11.07
C THR A 38 -1.82 -1.04 10.03
N LEU A 39 -1.20 -1.65 9.02
CA LEU A 39 -0.58 -0.95 7.91
C LEU A 39 -1.64 -0.27 7.03
N LEU A 40 -2.78 -0.92 6.81
CA LEU A 40 -3.88 -0.35 6.05
C LEU A 40 -4.51 0.84 6.76
N TRP A 41 -4.71 0.74 8.06
CA TRP A 41 -5.11 1.87 8.89
C TRP A 41 -4.09 3.01 8.81
N ALA A 42 -2.80 2.67 8.82
CA ALA A 42 -1.73 3.65 8.73
C ALA A 42 -1.75 4.41 7.39
N VAL A 43 -1.94 3.72 6.27
CA VAL A 43 -2.09 4.35 4.94
C VAL A 43 -3.29 5.29 4.86
N ARG A 44 -4.36 5.04 5.64
CA ARG A 44 -5.58 5.86 5.63
C ARG A 44 -5.57 7.02 6.63
N SER A 45 -4.75 6.95 7.68
CA SER A 45 -4.87 7.82 8.85
C SER A 45 -3.60 8.64 9.16
N LEU A 46 -2.46 8.33 8.54
CA LEU A 46 -1.24 9.10 8.76
C LEU A 46 -1.20 10.34 7.86
N ALA A 47 -0.30 11.27 8.18
CA ALA A 47 -0.02 12.42 7.35
C ALA A 47 0.84 12.03 6.13
N PRO A 48 0.80 12.81 5.03
CA PRO A 48 1.47 12.50 3.75
C PRO A 48 2.95 12.13 3.89
N ASP A 49 3.69 12.80 4.80
CA ASP A 49 5.12 12.55 5.05
C ASP A 49 5.43 11.11 5.50
N TYR A 50 4.44 10.39 6.01
CA TYR A 50 4.59 9.04 6.56
C TYR A 50 4.02 7.94 5.66
N HIS A 51 3.30 8.31 4.59
CA HIS A 51 2.73 7.33 3.66
C HIS A 51 3.80 6.53 2.93
N THR A 52 4.95 7.13 2.62
CA THR A 52 6.09 6.41 2.02
C THR A 52 6.55 5.22 2.87
N TRP A 53 6.63 5.40 4.19
CA TRP A 53 7.05 4.34 5.11
C TRP A 53 5.99 3.26 5.28
N ALA A 54 4.72 3.66 5.34
CA ALA A 54 3.59 2.74 5.40
C ALA A 54 3.51 1.87 4.14
N LEU A 55 3.62 2.48 2.96
CA LEU A 55 3.62 1.78 1.67
C LEU A 55 4.80 0.81 1.53
N HIS A 56 6.00 1.22 1.96
CA HIS A 56 7.18 0.36 1.92
C HIS A 56 7.02 -0.86 2.85
N SER A 57 6.47 -0.64 4.04
CA SER A 57 6.19 -1.71 5.00
C SER A 57 5.11 -2.67 4.48
N LEU A 58 4.07 -2.13 3.83
CA LEU A 58 3.01 -2.92 3.19
C LEU A 58 3.55 -3.79 2.05
N ARG A 59 4.47 -3.25 1.25
CA ARG A 59 5.17 -3.99 0.19
C ARG A 59 5.98 -5.15 0.77
N MET A 60 6.81 -4.89 1.78
CA MET A 60 7.61 -5.93 2.45
C MET A 60 6.73 -7.02 3.07
N LEU A 61 5.57 -6.64 3.63
CA LEU A 61 4.60 -7.58 4.18
C LEU A 61 4.00 -8.47 3.09
N ALA A 62 3.60 -7.89 1.95
CA ALA A 62 3.08 -8.64 0.81
C ALA A 62 4.14 -9.63 0.28
N ASP A 63 5.37 -9.16 0.06
CA ASP A 63 6.48 -9.96 -0.48
C ASP A 63 6.84 -11.14 0.44
N SER A 64 6.79 -10.94 1.78
CA SER A 64 7.15 -11.98 2.76
C SER A 64 6.01 -12.94 3.10
N SER A 65 4.75 -12.52 2.97
CA SER A 65 3.58 -13.28 3.42
C SER A 65 3.00 -14.21 2.33
N GLY A 66 3.28 -13.92 1.05
CA GLY A 66 2.74 -14.68 -0.08
C GLY A 66 1.21 -14.85 0.02
N LEU A 67 0.72 -16.07 -0.20
CA LEU A 67 -0.72 -16.38 -0.19
C LEU A 67 -1.45 -16.03 1.12
N ALA A 68 -0.74 -15.89 2.25
CA ALA A 68 -1.37 -15.48 3.51
C ALA A 68 -1.94 -14.06 3.47
N PHE A 69 -1.47 -13.24 2.53
CA PHE A 69 -1.89 -11.85 2.35
C PHE A 69 -3.09 -11.70 1.39
N MET A 70 -3.53 -12.77 0.71
CA MET A 70 -4.57 -12.71 -0.34
C MET A 70 -5.87 -12.01 0.11
N GLN A 71 -6.34 -12.27 1.34
CA GLN A 71 -7.55 -11.64 1.88
C GLN A 71 -7.41 -10.12 2.11
N HIS A 72 -6.18 -9.61 2.24
CA HIS A 72 -5.89 -8.20 2.44
C HIS A 72 -5.50 -7.48 1.14
N VAL A 73 -5.38 -8.19 0.00
CA VAL A 73 -5.04 -7.57 -1.29
C VAL A 73 -6.10 -6.57 -1.71
N LYS A 74 -7.38 -6.97 -1.74
CA LYS A 74 -8.48 -6.07 -2.14
C LYS A 74 -8.60 -4.82 -1.25
N PRO A 75 -8.65 -4.95 0.10
CA PRO A 75 -8.65 -3.79 0.99
C PRO A 75 -7.44 -2.87 0.79
N SER A 76 -6.27 -3.44 0.50
CA SER A 76 -5.06 -2.68 0.25
C SER A 76 -5.12 -1.89 -1.05
N LEU A 77 -5.61 -2.52 -2.13
CA LEU A 77 -5.85 -1.82 -3.40
C LEU A 77 -6.84 -0.67 -3.23
N GLU A 78 -7.95 -0.88 -2.50
CA GLU A 78 -8.92 0.18 -2.21
C GLU A 78 -8.27 1.34 -1.43
N ALA A 79 -7.44 1.07 -0.42
CA ALA A 79 -6.74 2.14 0.30
C ALA A 79 -5.71 2.88 -0.56
N LEU A 80 -5.01 2.20 -1.48
CA LEU A 80 -4.12 2.84 -2.45
C LEU A 80 -4.90 3.76 -3.39
N ARG A 81 -6.13 3.37 -3.75
CA ARG A 81 -7.03 4.16 -4.58
C ARG A 81 -7.44 5.45 -3.87
N ASP A 82 -7.90 5.31 -2.64
CA ASP A 82 -8.27 6.44 -1.79
C ASP A 82 -7.07 7.39 -1.61
N LEU A 83 -5.87 6.83 -1.41
CA LEU A 83 -4.64 7.60 -1.30
C LEU A 83 -4.30 8.36 -2.58
N LEU A 84 -4.40 7.74 -3.76
CA LEU A 84 -4.21 8.41 -5.04
C LEU A 84 -5.23 9.54 -5.23
N ALA A 85 -6.50 9.31 -4.90
CA ALA A 85 -7.54 10.33 -5.00
C ALA A 85 -7.29 11.54 -4.07
N MET A 86 -6.64 11.34 -2.93
CA MET A 86 -6.37 12.39 -1.94
C MET A 86 -5.04 13.14 -2.15
N GLU A 87 -3.98 12.44 -2.57
CA GLU A 87 -2.61 12.94 -2.39
C GLU A 87 -1.74 12.94 -3.66
N VAL A 88 -2.25 12.49 -4.81
CA VAL A 88 -1.37 12.33 -5.97
C VAL A 88 -0.66 13.64 -6.34
N THR A 89 -1.36 14.77 -6.23
CA THR A 89 -0.86 16.14 -6.50
C THR A 89 0.16 16.68 -5.49
N VAL A 90 0.31 16.04 -4.34
CA VAL A 90 1.05 16.60 -3.19
C VAL A 90 2.46 16.01 -3.08
N MET A 91 2.70 14.77 -3.50
CA MET A 91 3.98 14.08 -3.28
C MET A 91 4.58 13.47 -4.57
N PRO A 92 5.60 14.12 -5.18
CA PRO A 92 6.33 13.54 -6.30
C PRO A 92 7.09 12.28 -5.83
N GLY A 93 6.71 11.12 -6.36
CA GLY A 93 7.26 9.81 -5.96
C GLY A 93 6.24 8.85 -5.35
N LEU A 94 5.03 9.32 -5.01
CA LEU A 94 3.94 8.47 -4.54
C LEU A 94 3.49 7.47 -5.63
N LEU A 95 3.29 7.95 -6.86
CA LEU A 95 2.89 7.15 -8.02
C LEU A 95 3.80 5.91 -8.25
N PRO A 96 5.13 6.06 -8.37
CA PRO A 96 6.04 4.91 -8.47
C PRO A 96 5.95 3.94 -7.29
N LEU A 97 5.78 4.44 -6.06
CA LEU A 97 5.66 3.60 -4.87
C LEU A 97 4.37 2.77 -4.89
N VAL A 98 3.24 3.39 -5.23
CA VAL A 98 1.95 2.71 -5.39
C VAL A 98 2.07 1.62 -6.47
N GLY A 99 2.71 1.91 -7.60
CA GLY A 99 2.96 0.91 -8.65
C GLY A 99 3.78 -0.29 -8.20
N GLN A 100 4.80 -0.08 -7.37
CA GLN A 100 5.59 -1.17 -6.79
C GLN A 100 4.77 -2.03 -5.83
N VAL A 101 3.90 -1.42 -5.02
CA VAL A 101 3.00 -2.14 -4.11
C VAL A 101 2.00 -2.97 -4.91
N VAL A 102 1.37 -2.40 -5.95
CA VAL A 102 0.45 -3.12 -6.86
C VAL A 102 1.17 -4.30 -7.53
N ASN A 103 2.40 -4.10 -8.01
CA ASN A 103 3.19 -5.18 -8.60
C ASN A 103 3.46 -6.32 -7.61
N SER A 104 3.84 -6.01 -6.37
CA SER A 104 3.99 -7.01 -5.31
C SER A 104 2.68 -7.75 -5.03
N MET A 105 1.53 -7.08 -5.04
CA MET A 105 0.21 -7.73 -4.90
C MET A 105 -0.12 -8.65 -6.07
N VAL A 106 0.21 -8.25 -7.30
CA VAL A 106 0.08 -9.09 -8.49
C VAL A 106 0.91 -10.36 -8.37
N VAL A 107 2.14 -10.25 -7.86
CA VAL A 107 3.01 -11.41 -7.57
C VAL A 107 2.42 -12.31 -6.48
N VAL A 108 1.83 -11.74 -5.42
CA VAL A 108 1.15 -12.49 -4.37
C VAL A 108 -0.08 -13.25 -4.90
N LEU A 109 -0.86 -12.63 -5.79
CA LEU A 109 -2.01 -13.26 -6.44
C LEU A 109 -1.57 -14.36 -7.43
N GLY A 110 -0.47 -14.16 -8.16
CA GLY A 110 0.08 -15.14 -9.08
C GLY A 110 -0.96 -15.63 -10.12
N PRO A 111 -1.15 -16.95 -10.30
CA PRO A 111 -2.07 -17.50 -11.29
C PRO A 111 -3.57 -17.31 -10.95
N GLU A 112 -3.90 -16.88 -9.72
CA GLU A 112 -5.28 -16.59 -9.29
C GLU A 112 -5.79 -15.24 -9.82
N LEU A 113 -4.95 -14.48 -10.55
CA LEU A 113 -5.37 -13.36 -11.39
C LEU A 113 -6.13 -13.90 -12.62
N GLU A 114 -7.30 -14.48 -12.38
CA GLU A 114 -8.20 -14.82 -13.47
C GLU A 114 -8.76 -13.53 -14.09
N PRO A 115 -8.65 -13.35 -15.42
CA PRO A 115 -9.21 -12.21 -16.11
C PRO A 115 -10.74 -12.19 -15.91
N GLY A 116 -11.22 -11.17 -15.20
CA GLY A 116 -12.64 -11.03 -14.82
C GLY A 116 -12.93 -11.11 -13.32
N SER A 117 -11.95 -11.51 -12.50
CA SER A 117 -12.08 -11.45 -11.03
C SER A 117 -12.25 -10.01 -10.55
N SER A 118 -13.00 -9.81 -9.46
CA SER A 118 -13.17 -8.48 -8.85
C SER A 118 -11.83 -7.83 -8.49
N ILE A 119 -10.84 -8.64 -8.07
CA ILE A 119 -9.49 -8.17 -7.72
C ILE A 119 -8.74 -7.70 -8.98
N TYR A 120 -8.89 -8.41 -10.11
CA TYR A 120 -8.32 -8.01 -11.40
C TYR A 120 -8.87 -6.65 -11.85
N GLN A 121 -10.19 -6.45 -11.73
CA GLN A 121 -10.83 -5.18 -12.07
C GLN A 121 -10.38 -4.04 -11.16
N THR A 122 -10.20 -4.28 -9.86
CA THR A 122 -9.66 -3.27 -8.94
C THR A 122 -8.22 -2.90 -9.28
N CYS A 123 -7.34 -3.87 -9.56
CA CYS A 123 -5.98 -3.61 -10.03
C CYS A 123 -5.97 -2.80 -11.33
N LEU A 124 -6.80 -3.18 -12.31
CA LEU A 124 -6.86 -2.49 -13.59
C LEU A 124 -7.37 -1.05 -13.44
N SER A 125 -8.41 -0.84 -12.64
CA SER A 125 -8.93 0.50 -12.33
C SER A 125 -7.86 1.38 -11.70
N LEU A 126 -7.09 0.84 -10.75
CA LEU A 126 -5.97 1.56 -10.13
C LEU A 126 -4.87 1.90 -11.12
N LEU A 127 -4.49 0.98 -12.00
CA LEU A 127 -3.48 1.23 -13.02
C LEU A 127 -3.93 2.34 -13.99
N LEU A 128 -5.22 2.36 -14.37
CA LEU A 128 -5.78 3.42 -15.19
C LEU A 128 -5.80 4.77 -14.46
N GLU A 129 -6.14 4.79 -13.17
CA GLU A 129 -6.09 6.01 -12.35
C GLU A 129 -4.65 6.52 -12.19
N MET A 130 -3.67 5.62 -12.07
CA MET A 130 -2.26 6.00 -12.04
C MET A 130 -1.80 6.61 -13.37
N ASP A 131 -2.25 6.07 -14.51
CA ASP A 131 -1.95 6.58 -15.85
C ASP A 131 -2.59 7.96 -16.09
N ASP A 132 -3.84 8.13 -15.68
CA ASP A 132 -4.55 9.42 -15.73
C ASP A 132 -3.88 10.47 -14.84
N ALA A 133 -3.51 10.09 -13.62
CA ALA A 133 -2.76 10.95 -12.72
C ALA A 133 -1.41 11.34 -13.33
N ALA A 134 -0.66 10.39 -13.90
CA ALA A 134 0.61 10.66 -14.57
C ALA A 134 0.45 11.61 -15.77
N GLY A 135 -0.61 11.45 -16.57
CA GLY A 135 -0.97 12.36 -17.67
C GLY A 135 -1.28 13.77 -17.18
N SER A 136 -1.99 13.90 -16.06
CA SER A 136 -2.29 15.18 -15.42
C SER A 136 -1.03 15.91 -14.94
N PHE A 137 -0.04 15.20 -14.38
CA PHE A 137 1.27 15.80 -14.05
C PHE A 137 2.01 16.32 -15.27
N ALA A 138 2.02 15.54 -16.36
CA ALA A 138 2.70 15.95 -17.58
C ALA A 138 2.05 17.20 -18.19
N HIS A 139 0.72 17.29 -18.16
CA HIS A 139 -0.02 18.45 -18.66
C HIS A 139 0.17 19.70 -17.77
N ASN A 140 0.12 19.57 -16.45
CA ASN A 140 0.34 20.71 -15.53
C ASN A 140 1.81 21.20 -15.50
N GLY A 141 2.79 20.31 -15.72
CA GLY A 141 4.20 20.68 -15.78
C GLY A 141 4.57 21.55 -16.99
N GLN A 142 3.78 21.50 -18.07
CA GLN A 142 3.99 22.33 -19.27
C GLN A 142 3.55 23.79 -19.10
N TYR A 143 2.73 24.11 -18.10
CA TYR A 143 2.31 25.49 -17.80
C TYR A 143 3.19 26.21 -16.76
N ALA A 144 4.13 25.50 -16.13
CA ALA A 144 5.03 26.08 -15.12
C ALA A 144 6.38 26.59 -15.67
N SER A 145 6.59 26.52 -16.99
CA SER A 145 7.79 27.02 -17.68
C SER A 145 7.40 28.08 -18.71
N SER A 146 6.95 29.25 -18.25
CA SER A 146 6.84 30.48 -19.06
C SER A 146 7.13 31.70 -18.21
#